data_AF-A0A957IAD2-F1
#
_entry.id   AF-A0A957IAD2-F1
#
_cell.length_a   1.000
_cell.length_b   1.000
_cell.length_c   1.000
_cell.angle_alpha   90.00
_cell.angle_beta   90.00
_cell.angle_gamma   90.00
#
_symmetry.space_group_name_H-M   'P 1'
#
loop_
_entity.id
_entity.type
_entity.pdbx_description
1 polymer ?
#
loop_
_entity_poly.entity_id
_entity_poly.type
_entity_poly.pdbx_seq_one_letter_code
_entity_poly.pdbx_strand_id
1 'polypeptide(L)' 'MKKIGVLTSGGDAPGMNAAVRAVVRAGISAGAELFAIYE' A
#
# COMPACT_ATOMS: atom_id res chain seq x y z
N MET A 1 -16.64 -0.89 7.00
CA MET A 1 -15.23 -0.47 6.90
C MET A 1 -14.55 -1.33 5.84
N LYS A 2 -13.93 -0.73 4.82
CA LYS A 2 -13.23 -1.48 3.75
C LYS A 2 -11.80 -1.80 4.22
N LYS A 3 -11.34 -3.03 4.02
CA LYS A 3 -9.95 -3.46 4.28
C LYS A 3 -9.21 -3.61 2.95
N ILE A 4 -7.99 -3.08 2.84
CA ILE A 4 -7.20 -3.07 1.61
C ILE A 4 -5.80 -3.60 1.91
N GLY A 5 -5.35 -4.59 1.12
CA GLY A 5 -3.98 -5.11 1.14
C GLY A 5 -3.12 -4.45 0.05
N VAL A 6 -1.86 -4.17 0.36
CA VAL A 6 -0.86 -3.66 -0.58
C VAL A 6 0.35 -4.59 -0.58
N LEU A 7 0.79 -5.03 -1.76
CA LEU A 7 2.01 -5.82 -1.98
C LEU A 7 2.79 -5.26 -3.16
N THR A 8 4.10 -5.51 -3.17
CA THR A 8 4.96 -5.32 -4.34
C THR A 8 5.34 -6.69 -4.89
N SER A 9 5.28 -6.84 -6.21
CA SER A 9 5.68 -8.08 -6.89
C SER A 9 6.63 -7.78 -8.03
N GLY A 10 7.49 -8.74 -8.37
CA GLY A 10 8.59 -8.55 -9.32
C GLY A 10 9.86 -8.05 -8.64
N GLY A 11 10.84 -7.61 -9.44
CA GLY A 11 12.09 -7.05 -8.93
C GLY A 11 11.92 -5.62 -8.43
N ASP A 12 12.75 -5.23 -7.45
CA ASP A 12 12.67 -3.90 -6.88
C ASP A 12 13.02 -2.78 -7.87
N ALA A 13 12.22 -1.71 -7.86
CA ALA A 13 12.43 -0.52 -8.66
C ALA A 13 12.43 0.76 -7.80
N PRO A 14 13.19 1.80 -8.20
CA PRO A 14 13.12 3.10 -7.57
C PRO A 14 11.68 3.64 -7.58
N GLY A 15 11.19 4.10 -6.42
CA GLY A 15 9.87 4.72 -6.27
C GLY A 15 8.77 3.81 -5.72
N MET A 16 8.99 2.50 -5.58
CA MET A 16 7.97 1.60 -5.04
C MET A 16 7.57 1.93 -3.60
N ASN A 17 8.53 2.30 -2.75
CA ASN A 17 8.23 2.79 -1.39
C ASN A 17 7.36 4.06 -1.40
N ALA A 18 7.57 4.96 -2.37
CA ALA A 18 6.74 6.16 -2.52
C ALA A 18 5.32 5.79 -2.97
N ALA A 19 5.17 4.82 -3.87
CA ALA A 19 3.88 4.30 -4.30
C ALA A 19 3.11 3.64 -3.14
N VAL A 20 3.75 2.73 -2.39
CA VAL A 20 3.16 2.11 -1.20
C VAL A 20 2.72 3.18 -0.20
N ARG A 21 3.58 4.17 0.07
CA ARG A 21 3.24 5.30 0.96
C ARG A 21 2.03 6.08 0.47
N ALA A 22 1.94 6.39 -0.82
CA ALA A 22 0.83 7.13 -1.40
C ALA A 22 -0.49 6.37 -1.24
N VAL A 23 -0.51 5.07 -1.56
CA VAL A 23 -1.69 4.21 -1.41
C VAL A 23 -2.13 4.12 0.05
N VAL A 24 -1.20 3.88 0.98
CA VAL A 24 -1.51 3.78 2.41
C VAL A 24 -2.12 5.08 2.94
N ARG A 25 -1.52 6.24 2.59
CA ARG A 25 -2.01 7.55 3.06
C ARG A 25 -3.38 7.89 2.46
N ALA A 26 -3.58 7.62 1.17
CA ALA A 26 -4.87 7.83 0.51
C ALA A 26 -5.97 6.94 1.11
N GLY A 27 -5.67 5.66 1.34
CA GLY A 27 -6.62 4.72 1.93
C GLY A 27 -7.03 5.11 3.36
N ILE A 28 -6.07 5.51 4.20
CA ILE A 28 -6.37 6.02 5.55
C ILE A 28 -7.26 7.26 5.48
N SER A 29 -6.96 8.21 4.59
CA SER A 29 -7.78 9.41 4.38
C SER A 29 -9.20 9.09 3.88
N ALA A 30 -9.38 7.95 3.21
CA ALA A 30 -10.67 7.45 2.74
C ALA A 30 -11.41 6.57 3.77
N GLY A 31 -10.89 6.43 5.00
CA GLY A 31 -11.49 5.62 6.05
C GLY A 31 -11.35 4.10 5.84
N ALA A 32 -10.34 3.67 5.07
CA ALA A 32 -10.00 2.27 4.90
C ALA A 32 -8.98 1.79 5.95
N GLU A 33 -9.03 0.51 6.27
CA GLU A 33 -8.01 -0.18 7.08
C GLU A 33 -6.98 -0.83 6.14
N LEU A 34 -5.69 -0.54 6.33
CA LEU A 34 -4.62 -0.90 5.40
C LEU A 34 -3.75 -2.02 5.97
N PHE A 35 -3.42 -2.99 5.12
CA PHE A 35 -2.51 -4.09 5.44
C PHE A 35 -1.38 -4.12 4.42
N ALA A 36 -0.14 -4.23 4.90
CA ALA A 36 0.98 -4.60 4.04
C ALA A 36 1.03 -6.13 3.95
N ILE A 37 1.09 -6.65 2.73
CA ILE A 37 1.30 -8.08 2.47
C ILE A 37 2.76 -8.23 2.11
N TYR A 38 3.52 -8.77 3.06
CA TYR A 38 4.88 -9.23 2.84
C TYR A 38 4.82 -10.68 2.40
N GLU A 39 5.71 -11.06 1.48
CA GLU A 39 5.99 -12.49 1.22
C GLU A 39 6.76 -13.08 2.41
#